data_AF-A0A0P0SL50-F1
#
_entry.id   AF-A0A0P0SL50-F1
#
_cell.length_a   1.000
_cell.length_b   1.000
_cell.length_c   1.000
_cell.angle_alpha   90.00
_cell.angle_beta   90.00
_cell.angle_gamma   90.00
#
_symmetry.space_group_name_H-M   'P 1'
#
loop_
_entity.id
_entity.type
_entity.pdbx_description
1 polymer ?
#
loop_
_entity_poly.entity_id
_entity_poly.type
_entity_poly.pdbx_seq_one_letter_code
_entity_poly.pdbx_strand_id
1 'polypeptide(L)' 'MTGYVCSNDRCRRAWSPAGGPPPPAPVVEQRPGGDRHWYPCPSCLDDDAGAALLVHRLRERTALELSSLLGG' A
#
# COMPACT_ATOMS: atom_id res chain seq x y z
N MET A 1 -0.61 6.56 17.20
CA MET A 1 -0.99 6.94 15.82
C MET A 1 -0.51 5.85 14.89
N THR A 2 -1.42 5.02 14.39
CA THR A 2 -1.11 3.97 13.42
C THR A 2 -0.81 4.66 12.09
N GLY A 3 0.47 4.81 11.75
CA GLY A 3 0.88 5.50 10.52
C GLY A 3 0.46 4.72 9.28
N TYR A 4 -0.22 5.39 8.34
CA TYR A 4 -0.54 4.82 7.03
C TYR A 4 0.74 4.63 6.22
N VAL A 5 0.98 3.41 5.72
CA VAL A 5 2.17 3.12 4.91
C VAL A 5 1.79 3.15 3.43
N CYS A 6 2.56 3.88 2.62
CA CYS A 6 2.32 4.05 1.18
C CYS A 6 2.83 2.84 0.38
N SER A 7 2.01 2.28 -0.51
CA SER A 7 2.36 1.13 -1.35
C SER A 7 3.57 1.36 -2.26
N ASN A 8 3.96 2.62 -2.50
CA ASN A 8 5.19 2.98 -3.19
C ASN A 8 6.36 3.10 -2.19
N ASP A 9 7.31 2.16 -2.26
CA ASP A 9 8.47 2.10 -1.34
C ASP A 9 9.40 3.31 -1.41
N ARG A 10 9.41 4.03 -2.54
CA ARG A 10 10.19 5.26 -2.70
C ARG A 10 9.59 6.42 -1.94
N CYS A 11 8.29 6.38 -1.69
CA CYS A 11 7.57 7.47 -1.06
C CYS A 11 7.21 7.17 0.40
N ARG A 12 8.16 6.58 1.14
CA ARG A 12 8.11 6.29 2.60
C ARG A 12 7.82 7.50 3.52
N ARG A 13 7.30 8.62 3.01
CA ARG A 13 6.77 9.73 3.81
C ARG A 13 5.36 9.38 4.29
N ALA A 14 5.03 9.84 5.50
CA ALA A 14 3.71 9.75 6.07
C ALA A 14 2.69 10.36 5.10
N TRP A 15 1.88 9.51 4.50
CA TRP A 15 0.74 9.93 3.70
C TRP A 15 -0.46 10.07 4.63
N SER A 16 -1.25 11.12 4.45
CA SER A 16 -2.55 11.27 5.09
C SER A 16 -3.57 11.54 4.00
N PRO A 17 -4.70 10.82 3.96
CA PRO A 17 -5.74 11.05 2.97
C PRO A 17 -6.33 12.44 3.18
N ALA A 18 -5.93 13.41 2.36
CA ALA A 18 -6.45 14.77 2.39
C ALA A 18 -7.85 14.86 1.72
N GLY A 19 -8.82 14.09 2.24
CA GLY A 19 -10.21 14.16 1.81
C GLY A 19 -10.52 13.62 0.40
N GLY A 20 -9.66 12.75 -0.13
CA GLY A 20 -9.92 12.04 -1.39
C GLY A 20 -10.99 10.94 -1.26
N PRO A 21 -11.42 10.33 -2.38
CA PRO A 21 -12.27 9.13 -2.35
C PRO A 21 -11.66 8.07 -1.42
N PRO A 22 -12.50 7.23 -0.77
CA PRO A 22 -12.01 6.26 0.19
C PRO A 22 -10.93 5.40 -0.49
N PRO A 23 -9.75 5.26 0.13
CA PRO A 23 -8.70 4.46 -0.45
C PRO A 23 -9.22 3.03 -0.61
N PRO A 24 -8.80 2.30 -1.67
CA PRO A 24 -8.87 0.85 -1.71
C PRO A 24 -8.48 0.22 -0.37
N ALA A 25 -9.05 -0.96 -0.08
CA ALA A 25 -8.68 -1.73 1.09
C ALA A 25 -7.15 -1.89 1.16
N PRO A 26 -6.52 -1.77 2.34
CA PRO A 26 -5.08 -1.88 2.43
C PRO A 26 -4.60 -3.28 2.08
N VAL A 27 -3.42 -3.37 1.46
CA VAL A 27 -2.69 -4.65 1.40
C VAL A 27 -2.08 -4.89 2.78
N VAL A 28 -2.44 -6.01 3.39
CA VAL A 28 -1.91 -6.41 4.70
C VAL A 28 -0.65 -7.24 4.48
N GLU A 29 0.47 -6.75 4.99
CA GLU A 29 1.71 -7.52 5.06
C GLU A 29 1.92 -7.96 6.50
N GLN A 30 1.78 -9.26 6.74
CA GLN A 30 2.02 -9.87 8.05
C GLN A 30 3.52 -9.85 8.35
N ARG A 31 3.91 -9.32 9.51
CA ARG A 31 5.30 -9.27 9.95
C ARG A 31 5.44 -9.64 11.43
N PRO A 32 6.58 -10.23 11.84
CA PRO A 32 6.92 -10.36 13.25
C PRO A 32 6.95 -8.97 13.89
N GLY A 33 6.09 -8.73 14.88
CA GLY A 33 5.98 -7.44 15.58
C GLY A 33 4.85 -6.52 15.11
N GLY A 34 4.00 -6.97 14.17
CA GLY A 34 2.73 -6.31 13.85
C GLY A 34 2.45 -6.17 12.35
N ASP A 35 1.18 -6.21 11.99
CA ASP A 35 0.73 -6.11 10.60
C ASP A 35 0.97 -4.72 10.03
N ARG A 36 1.47 -4.68 8.80
CA ARG A 36 1.65 -3.45 8.05
C ARG A 36 0.54 -3.30 7.01
N HIS A 37 -0.18 -2.20 7.11
CA HIS A 37 -1.25 -1.83 6.19
C HIS A 37 -0.75 -0.87 5.12
N TRP A 38 -0.76 -1.30 3.86
CA TRP A 38 -0.27 -0.54 2.72
C TRP A 38 -1.41 0.07 1.92
N TYR A 39 -1.35 1.38 1.67
CA TYR A 39 -2.40 2.15 1.00
C TYR A 39 -1.87 2.82 -0.29
N PRO A 40 -2.73 3.09 -1.29
CA PRO A 40 -2.36 3.91 -2.43
C PRO A 40 -2.08 5.34 -2.00
N CYS A 41 -1.13 5.98 -2.67
CA CYS A 41 -0.59 7.28 -2.30
C CYS A 41 -0.37 8.13 -3.56
N PRO A 42 -1.41 8.82 -4.07
CA PRO A 42 -1.33 9.64 -5.28
C PRO A 42 -0.31 10.78 -5.17
N SER A 43 -0.20 11.42 -4.00
CA SER A 43 0.75 12.51 -3.76
C SER A 43 2.22 12.12 -3.96
N CYS A 44 2.51 10.82 -4.06
CA CYS A 44 3.83 10.27 -4.32
C CYS A 44 4.13 10.07 -5.81
N LEU A 45 3.13 10.28 -6.65
CA LEU A 45 3.11 10.03 -8.09
C LEU A 45 2.51 11.26 -8.78
N ASP A 46 2.91 12.46 -8.35
CA ASP A 46 2.45 13.73 -8.91
C ASP A 46 0.92 13.88 -8.93
N ASP A 47 0.27 13.37 -7.88
CA ASP A 47 -1.19 13.30 -7.72
C ASP A 47 -1.91 12.44 -8.78
N ASP A 48 -1.17 11.59 -9.51
CA ASP A 48 -1.72 10.59 -10.43
C ASP A 48 -2.34 9.42 -9.64
N ALA A 49 -3.67 9.49 -9.48
CA ALA A 49 -4.46 8.44 -8.86
C ALA A 49 -4.40 7.11 -9.62
N GLY A 50 -4.29 7.13 -10.95
CA GLY A 50 -4.21 5.92 -11.78
C GLY A 50 -2.90 5.18 -11.54
N ALA A 51 -1.79 5.89 -11.54
CA ALA A 51 -0.48 5.34 -11.20
C ALA A 51 -0.44 4.81 -9.76
N ALA A 52 -1.05 5.52 -8.81
CA ALA A 52 -1.12 5.07 -7.40
C ALA A 52 -1.91 3.78 -7.23
N LEU A 53 -3.02 3.64 -7.94
CA LEU A 53 -3.82 2.40 -7.96
C LEU A 53 -3.06 1.25 -8.60
N LEU A 54 -2.33 1.50 -9.69
CA LEU A 54 -1.52 0.49 -10.35
C LEU A 54 -0.42 -0.05 -9.42
N VAL A 55 0.34 0.85 -8.77
CA VAL A 55 1.37 0.46 -7.81
C VAL A 55 0.78 -0.33 -6.63
N HIS A 56 -0.38 0.09 -6.14
CA HIS A 56 -1.07 -0.61 -5.06
C HIS A 56 -1.50 -2.03 -5.46
N ARG A 57 -2.09 -2.20 -6.66
CA ARG A 57 -2.46 -3.52 -7.20
C ARG A 57 -1.26 -4.43 -7.44
N LEU A 58 -0.13 -3.88 -7.90
CA LEU A 58 1.09 -4.66 -8.07
C LEU A 58 1.58 -5.21 -6.73
N ARG A 59 1.55 -4.40 -5.66
CA ARG A 59 1.90 -4.85 -4.31
C ARG A 59 0.94 -5.92 -3.80
N GLU A 60 -0.37 -5.74 -3.99
CA GLU A 60 -1.39 -6.73 -3.63
C GLU A 60 -1.09 -8.08 -4.30
N ARG A 61 -0.87 -8.06 -5.62
CA ARG A 61 -0.52 -9.25 -6.39
C ARG A 61 0.76 -9.90 -5.89
N THR A 62 1.83 -9.13 -5.66
CA THR A 62 3.08 -9.68 -5.13
C THR A 62 2.90 -10.28 -3.73
N ALA A 63 2.09 -9.67 -2.87
CA ALA A 63 1.79 -10.22 -1.55
C ALA A 63 1.04 -11.57 -1.64
N LEU A 64 0.08 -11.67 -2.57
CA LEU A 64 -0.63 -12.92 -2.85
C LEU A 64 0.31 -14.00 -3.41
N GLU A 65 1.14 -13.66 -4.39
CA GLU A 65 2.13 -14.56 -4.98
C GLU A 65 3.12 -15.06 -3.90
N LEU A 66 3.68 -14.17 -3.08
CA LEU A 66 4.57 -14.57 -1.98
C LEU A 66 3.87 -15.46 -0.96
N SER A 67 2.63 -15.15 -0.58
CA SER A 67 1.85 -15.99 0.34
C SER A 67 1.62 -17.39 -0.23
N SER A 68 1.40 -17.50 -1.56
CA SER A 68 1.27 -18.80 -2.22
C SER A 68 2.58 -19.59 -2.26
N LEU A 69 3.72 -18.92 -2.36
CA LEU A 69 5.05 -19.55 -2.39
C LEU A 69 5.55 -19.96 -0.99
N LEU A 70 5.19 -19.19 0.05
CA LEU A 70 5.60 -19.41 1.43
C LEU A 70 4.59 -20.26 2.23
N GLY A 71 3.43 -20.55 1.64
CA GLY A 71 2.31 -21.28 2.25
C GLY A 71 1.95 -22.58 1.51
N GLY A 72 2.93 -23.24 0.89
CA GLY A 72 2.87 -24.64 0.45
C GLY A 72 3.77 -25.53 1.28
#